data_AF-A0A6N7WET6-F1
#
_entry.id   AF-A0A6N7WET6-F1
#
_cell.length_a   1.000
_cell.length_b   1.000
_cell.length_c   1.000
_cell.angle_alpha   90.00
_cell.angle_beta   90.00
_cell.angle_gamma   90.00
#
_symmetry.space_group_name_H-M   'P 1'
#
loop_
_entity.id
_entity.type
_entity.pdbx_description
1 polymer ?
#
loop_
_entity_poly.entity_id
_entity_poly.type
_entity_poly.pdbx_seq_one_letter_code
_entity_poly.pdbx_strand_id
1 'polypeptide(L)'
;MAITKIWPVKDSLKRVIEHAKNVDKTENLEFLNSDLYQVLHYAVDENKTKFERQYYVTGINCAVETADQKMQITKERFGKTGGTLAHHACQNFKPNELPPKACHAIGVKLAQKI
;
A
#
# COMPACT_ATOMS: atom_id res chain seq x y z
N MET A 1 -15.75 -9.26 12.02
CA MET A 1 -14.64 -10.23 12.25
C MET A 1 -13.78 -10.23 11.02
N ALA A 2 -12.56 -9.71 11.14
CA ALA A 2 -11.67 -9.55 10.00
C ALA A 2 -11.06 -10.90 9.59
N ILE A 3 -11.06 -11.20 8.30
CA ILE A 3 -10.30 -12.34 7.78
C ILE A 3 -8.85 -11.88 7.64
N THR A 4 -7.95 -12.48 8.42
CA THR A 4 -6.50 -12.24 8.29
C THR A 4 -5.86 -13.41 7.58
N LYS A 5 -5.07 -13.14 6.54
CA LYS A 5 -4.30 -14.13 5.80
C LYS A 5 -2.87 -13.64 5.62
N ILE A 6 -1.90 -14.52 5.84
CA ILE A 6 -0.47 -14.27 5.59
C ILE A 6 0.02 -15.38 4.67
N TRP A 7 0.67 -15.04 3.56
CA TRP A 7 1.20 -16.03 2.63
C TRP A 7 2.57 -15.64 2.07
N PRO A 8 3.42 -16.64 1.75
CA PRO A 8 4.71 -16.39 1.14
C PRO A 8 4.55 -15.96 -0.32
N VAL A 9 5.31 -14.95 -0.71
CA VAL A 9 5.45 -14.44 -2.08
C VAL A 9 6.75 -14.99 -2.62
N LYS A 10 6.72 -15.67 -3.77
CA LYS A 10 7.92 -16.26 -4.40
C LYS A 10 8.15 -15.76 -5.84
N ASP A 11 7.15 -15.10 -6.40
CA ASP A 11 7.07 -14.64 -7.78
C ASP A 11 7.59 -13.20 -7.91
N SER A 12 6.83 -12.20 -7.49
CA SER A 12 7.13 -10.79 -7.74
C SER A 12 6.75 -9.92 -6.56
N LEU A 13 7.77 -9.29 -5.96
CA LEU A 13 7.57 -8.31 -4.89
C LEU A 13 6.87 -7.05 -5.42
N LYS A 14 7.19 -6.63 -6.67
CA LYS A 14 6.59 -5.46 -7.32
C LYS A 14 5.08 -5.61 -7.42
N ARG A 15 4.59 -6.78 -7.88
CA ARG A 15 3.15 -7.08 -7.98
C ARG A 15 2.43 -6.89 -6.64
N VAL A 16 3.08 -7.28 -5.54
CA VAL A 16 2.50 -7.24 -4.20
C VAL A 16 2.50 -5.82 -3.63
N ILE A 17 3.58 -5.06 -3.87
CA ILE A 17 3.64 -3.64 -3.54
C ILE A 17 2.60 -2.86 -4.34
N GLU A 18 2.44 -3.16 -5.62
CA GLU A 18 1.45 -2.54 -6.49
C GLU A 18 0.01 -2.90 -6.06
N HIS A 19 -0.23 -4.14 -5.61
CA HIS A 19 -1.50 -4.52 -5.01
C HIS A 19 -1.83 -3.73 -3.74
N ALA A 20 -0.84 -3.51 -2.87
CA ALA A 20 -1.01 -2.73 -1.65
C ALA A 20 -1.19 -1.23 -1.92
N LYS A 21 -0.64 -0.73 -3.04
CA LYS A 21 -0.80 0.64 -3.53
C LYS A 21 -2.04 0.83 -4.41
N ASN A 22 -2.86 -0.21 -4.60
CA ASN A 22 -3.98 -0.13 -5.53
C ASN A 22 -4.95 0.97 -5.08
N VAL A 23 -5.10 1.95 -5.96
CA VAL A 23 -5.94 3.14 -5.86
C VAL A 23 -7.37 2.77 -5.46
N ASP A 24 -7.99 1.82 -6.15
CA ASP A 24 -9.37 1.35 -5.91
C ASP A 24 -9.58 0.81 -4.48
N LYS A 25 -8.50 0.45 -3.78
CA LYS A 25 -8.52 -0.12 -2.43
C LYS A 25 -7.98 0.81 -1.36
N THR A 26 -7.35 1.92 -1.73
CA THR A 26 -6.64 2.82 -0.81
C THR A 26 -7.06 4.29 -0.93
N GLU A 27 -8.04 4.57 -1.80
CA GLU A 27 -8.66 5.88 -1.96
C GLU A 27 -9.26 6.42 -0.66
N ASN A 28 -9.02 7.70 -0.39
CA ASN A 28 -9.64 8.43 0.69
C ASN A 28 -10.88 9.17 0.16
N LEU A 29 -12.06 8.56 0.36
CA LEU A 29 -13.35 9.12 -0.06
C LEU A 29 -13.65 10.51 0.53
N GLU A 30 -13.09 10.87 1.69
CA GLU A 30 -13.26 12.20 2.28
C GLU A 30 -12.54 13.30 1.47
N PHE A 31 -11.47 12.95 0.75
CA PHE A 31 -10.73 13.88 -0.10
C PHE A 31 -11.37 14.05 -1.49
N LEU A 32 -12.08 13.00 -1.96
CA LEU A 32 -12.75 12.97 -3.26
C LEU A 32 -13.99 13.89 -3.33
N ASN A 33 -14.67 14.08 -2.20
CA ASN A 33 -15.87 14.91 -2.07
C ASN A 33 -15.57 16.41 -1.87
N SER A 34 -14.31 16.82 -1.99
CA SER A 34 -13.94 18.24 -1.94
C SER A 34 -14.26 18.91 -3.28
N ASP A 35 -14.98 20.02 -3.23
CA ASP A 35 -15.28 20.87 -4.40
C ASP A 35 -13.98 21.28 -5.15
N LEU A 36 -12.88 21.40 -4.41
CA LEU A 36 -11.55 21.65 -4.96
C LEU A 36 -11.04 20.48 -5.80
N TYR A 37 -11.35 19.24 -5.42
CA TYR A 37 -10.93 18.03 -6.13
C TYR A 37 -11.56 17.94 -7.52
N GLN A 38 -12.85 18.28 -7.65
CA GLN A 38 -13.54 18.27 -8.95
C GLN A 38 -12.97 19.33 -9.92
N VAL A 39 -12.66 20.52 -9.40
CA VAL A 39 -12.02 21.61 -10.17
C VAL A 39 -10.59 21.24 -10.59
N LEU A 40 -9.82 20.59 -9.71
CA LEU A 40 -8.48 20.10 -10.02
C LEU A 40 -8.50 18.95 -11.04
N HIS A 41 -9.47 18.03 -10.95
CA HIS A 41 -9.60 16.91 -11.89
C HIS A 41 -9.92 17.38 -13.32
N TYR A 42 -10.59 18.52 -13.45
CA TYR A 42 -10.87 19.16 -14.74
C TYR A 42 -9.65 19.91 -15.32
N ALA A 43 -8.75 20.41 -14.46
CA ALA A 43 -7.63 21.26 -14.83
C ALA A 43 -6.27 20.53 -14.97
N VAL A 44 -6.18 19.26 -14.54
CA VAL A 44 -4.93 18.49 -14.55
C VAL A 44 -4.75 17.75 -15.88
N ASP A 45 -3.75 18.18 -16.65
CA ASP A 45 -3.11 17.39 -17.70
C ASP A 45 -2.49 16.13 -17.06
N GLU A 46 -2.90 14.95 -17.52
CA GLU A 46 -2.60 13.63 -16.93
C GLU A 46 -1.09 13.36 -16.72
N ASN A 47 -0.22 14.18 -17.33
CA ASN A 47 1.23 14.04 -17.31
C ASN A 47 2.00 14.94 -16.33
N LYS A 48 1.38 15.93 -15.65
CA LYS A 48 2.17 16.97 -14.94
C LYS A 48 1.96 17.18 -13.45
N THR A 49 1.03 16.50 -12.80
CA THR A 49 0.95 16.57 -11.34
C THR A 49 0.64 15.20 -10.78
N LYS A 50 1.61 14.64 -10.05
CA LYS A 50 1.35 13.77 -8.90
C LYS A 50 0.58 14.62 -7.88
N PHE A 51 -0.67 14.97 -8.19
CA PHE A 51 -1.59 15.47 -7.21
C PHE A 51 -1.69 14.35 -6.19
N GLU A 52 -1.19 14.60 -4.98
CA GLU A 52 -1.04 13.59 -3.92
C GLU A 52 -2.43 13.06 -3.55
N ARG A 53 -2.94 12.11 -4.34
CA ARG A 53 -3.98 11.17 -3.94
C ARG A 53 -3.48 10.62 -2.60
N GLN A 54 -4.11 11.03 -1.50
CA GLN A 54 -3.75 10.57 -0.15
C GLN A 54 -4.16 9.11 -0.02
N TYR A 55 -3.34 8.22 -0.60
CA TYR A 55 -3.47 6.80 -0.43
C TYR A 55 -3.02 6.42 0.97
N TYR A 56 -3.78 5.56 1.63
CA TYR A 56 -3.43 4.99 2.93
C TYR A 56 -2.29 3.97 2.80
N VAL A 57 -1.08 4.45 2.46
CA VAL A 57 0.12 3.65 2.29
C VAL A 57 1.20 4.18 3.23
N THR A 58 1.81 3.30 4.01
CA THR A 58 2.88 3.64 4.94
C THR A 58 4.02 2.65 4.79
N GLY A 59 5.24 3.16 4.66
CA GLY A 59 6.46 2.37 4.69
C GLY A 59 7.06 2.39 6.09
N ILE A 60 7.36 1.21 6.63
CA ILE A 60 8.06 1.07 7.91
C ILE A 60 9.51 0.72 7.60
N ASN A 61 10.46 1.50 8.14
CA ASN A 61 11.91 1.36 7.91
C ASN A 61 12.36 1.46 6.43
N CYS A 62 11.46 1.81 5.52
CA CYS A 62 11.73 1.99 4.11
C CYS A 62 10.81 3.06 3.51
N ALA A 63 11.28 3.71 2.45
CA ALA A 63 10.42 4.59 1.67
C ALA A 63 9.57 3.74 0.73
N VAL A 64 8.28 4.03 0.69
CA VAL A 64 7.26 3.30 -0.08
C VAL A 64 7.62 3.17 -1.57
N GLU A 65 8.26 4.20 -2.14
CA GLU A 65 8.67 4.25 -3.55
C GLU A 65 9.86 3.34 -3.87
N THR A 66 10.73 3.06 -2.90
CA THR A 66 11.99 2.31 -3.09
C THR A 66 12.03 0.99 -2.33
N ALA A 67 10.90 0.56 -1.78
CA ALA A 67 10.80 -0.61 -0.92
C ALA A 67 11.20 -1.92 -1.64
N ASP A 68 10.89 -2.04 -2.94
CA ASP A 68 11.27 -3.19 -3.77
C ASP A 68 12.79 -3.26 -3.98
N GLN A 69 13.39 -2.15 -4.41
CA GLN A 69 14.82 -2.03 -4.68
C GLN A 69 15.64 -2.28 -3.41
N LYS A 70 15.25 -1.64 -2.30
CA LYS A 70 15.93 -1.82 -1.00
C LYS A 70 15.87 -3.27 -0.52
N MET A 71 14.75 -3.95 -0.71
CA MET A 71 14.61 -5.37 -0.35
C MET A 71 15.51 -6.25 -1.24
N GLN A 72 15.56 -6.01 -2.55
CA GLN A 72 16.43 -6.75 -3.47
C GLN A 72 17.91 -6.58 -3.12
N ILE A 73 18.37 -5.33 -2.94
CA ILE A 73 19.77 -5.03 -2.55
C ILE A 73 20.12 -5.72 -1.24
N THR A 74 19.21 -5.69 -0.25
CA THR A 74 19.44 -6.37 1.03
C THR A 74 19.61 -7.88 0.84
N LYS A 75 18.77 -8.49 0.00
CA LYS A 75 18.85 -9.93 -0.28
C LYS A 75 20.13 -10.34 -1.00
N GLU A 76 20.53 -9.58 -2.01
CA GLU A 76 21.79 -9.80 -2.72
C GLU A 76 22.98 -9.70 -1.76
N ARG A 77 22.99 -8.67 -0.91
CA ARG A 77 24.05 -8.45 0.10
C ARG A 77 24.21 -9.64 1.06
N PHE A 78 23.11 -10.32 1.41
CA PHE A 78 23.14 -11.47 2.31
C PHE A 78 23.10 -12.83 1.60
N GLY A 79 23.22 -12.87 0.26
CA GLY A 79 23.19 -14.11 -0.52
C GLY A 79 21.85 -14.86 -0.47
N LYS A 80 20.75 -14.17 -0.14
CA LYS A 80 19.40 -14.74 0.03
C LYS A 80 18.50 -14.45 -1.19
N THR A 81 19.00 -14.76 -2.38
CA THR A 81 18.28 -14.51 -3.64
C THR A 81 17.24 -15.59 -3.95
N GLY A 82 17.31 -16.77 -3.33
CA GLY A 82 16.35 -17.86 -3.49
C GLY A 82 15.24 -17.89 -2.41
N GLY A 83 14.15 -18.61 -2.70
CA GLY A 83 13.09 -18.92 -1.73
C GLY A 83 11.99 -17.84 -1.63
N THR A 84 11.50 -17.57 -0.43
CA THR A 84 10.43 -16.59 -0.20
C THR A 84 10.95 -15.17 -0.37
N LEU A 85 10.35 -14.43 -1.31
CA LEU A 85 10.63 -13.02 -1.59
C LEU A 85 10.19 -12.11 -0.44
N ALA A 86 8.95 -12.27 0.01
CA ALA A 86 8.36 -11.57 1.14
C ALA A 86 7.14 -12.36 1.66
N HIS A 87 6.56 -11.91 2.76
CA HIS A 87 5.23 -12.37 3.18
C HIS A 87 4.22 -11.25 2.91
N HIS A 88 3.08 -11.58 2.31
CA HIS A 88 1.98 -10.65 2.18
C HIS A 88 0.94 -10.94 3.26
N ALA A 89 0.66 -9.95 4.09
CA ALA A 89 -0.39 -9.99 5.09
C ALA A 89 -1.57 -9.13 4.63
N CYS A 90 -2.78 -9.70 4.65
CA CYS A 90 -4.01 -9.03 4.25
C CYS A 90 -5.06 -9.18 5.35
N GLN A 91 -5.73 -8.07 5.70
CA GLN A 91 -6.83 -8.02 6.64
C GLN A 91 -8.07 -7.47 5.93
N ASN A 92 -9.10 -8.30 5.80
CA ASN A 92 -10.36 -7.92 5.16
C ASN A 92 -11.43 -7.64 6.20
N PHE A 93 -12.04 -6.46 6.14
CA PHE A 93 -13.18 -6.04 6.95
C PHE A 93 -14.46 -6.09 6.10
N LYS A 94 -15.62 -6.22 6.72
CA LYS A 94 -16.90 -6.15 6.02
C LYS A 94 -17.12 -4.73 5.47
N PRO A 95 -17.88 -4.57 4.37
CA PRO A 95 -18.29 -3.26 3.89
C PRO A 95 -18.97 -2.47 5.02
N ASN A 96 -18.59 -1.20 5.20
CA ASN A 96 -19.07 -0.29 6.25
C ASN A 96 -18.78 -0.71 7.71
N GLU A 97 -17.94 -1.72 7.96
CA GLU A 97 -17.54 -2.09 9.34
C GLU A 97 -16.59 -1.05 9.95
N LEU A 98 -15.70 -0.47 9.14
CA LEU A 98 -14.70 0.52 9.57
C LEU A 98 -14.40 1.52 8.45
N PRO A 99 -14.09 2.79 8.80
CA PRO A 99 -13.62 3.75 7.81
C PRO A 99 -12.21 3.38 7.30
N PRO A 100 -11.84 3.72 6.04
CA PRO A 100 -10.54 3.40 5.46
C PRO A 100 -9.33 3.80 6.33
N LYS A 101 -9.41 4.96 6.99
CA LYS A 101 -8.39 5.43 7.95
C LYS A 101 -8.16 4.48 9.12
N ALA A 102 -9.23 3.92 9.68
CA ALA A 102 -9.13 2.96 10.78
C ALA A 102 -8.55 1.62 10.30
N CYS A 103 -8.97 1.14 9.13
CA CYS A 103 -8.39 -0.06 8.51
C CYS A 103 -6.88 0.09 8.30
N HIS A 104 -6.45 1.24 7.79
CA HIS A 104 -5.02 1.55 7.62
C HIS A 104 -4.26 1.57 8.94
N ALA A 105 -4.78 2.27 9.96
CA ALA A 105 -4.15 2.33 11.28
C ALA A 105 -4.00 0.93 11.93
N ILE A 106 -4.99 0.05 11.75
CA ILE A 106 -4.90 -1.34 12.20
C ILE A 106 -3.79 -2.08 11.45
N GLY A 107 -3.72 -1.92 10.13
CA GLY A 107 -2.66 -2.52 9.30
C GLY A 107 -1.26 -2.07 9.70
N VAL A 108 -1.05 -0.78 9.97
CA VAL A 108 0.24 -0.24 10.44
C VAL A 108 0.60 -0.81 11.81
N LYS A 109 -0.35 -0.85 12.75
CA LYS A 109 -0.12 -1.44 14.09
C LYS A 109 0.25 -2.92 14.01
N LEU A 110 -0.35 -3.67 13.08
CA LEU A 110 0.03 -5.06 12.85
C LEU A 110 1.45 -5.14 12.29
N ALA A 111 1.77 -4.36 11.26
CA ALA A 111 3.08 -4.37 10.63
C ALA A 111 4.24 -3.94 11.56
N GLN A 112 3.97 -3.16 12.61
CA GLN A 112 4.96 -2.80 13.63
C GLN A 112 5.23 -3.90 14.67
N LYS A 113 4.33 -4.90 14.79
CA LYS A 113 4.42 -5.97 15.81
C LYS A 113 5.00 -7.27 15.27
N ILE A 114 5.11 -7.38 13.94
CA ILE A 114 5.70 -8.53 13.23
C ILE A 114 7.18 -8.21 12.98
#